data_AF-A0A2E4BXT7-F1
#
_entry.id   AF-A0A2E4BXT7-F1
#
_cell.length_a   1.000
_cell.length_b   1.000
_cell.length_c   1.000
_cell.angle_alpha   90.00
_cell.angle_beta   90.00
_cell.angle_gamma   90.00
#
_symmetry.space_group_name_H-M   'P 1'
#
loop_
_entity.id
_entity.type
_entity.pdbx_description
1 polymer ?
#
loop_
_entity_poly.entity_id
_entity_poly.type
_entity_poly.pdbx_seq_one_letter_code
_entity_poly.pdbx_strand_id
1 'polypeptide(L)'
;MKNEKLILDNPLDIMPLLHKAFMTQSIRNELLLASSFTGRDLVLFQKHFELSERLLTYHINAEDLYMTSQILDSPGARVNEDEHVELRDTASDLTAFLGEADSTTLENYVQETILASDHTNHDEITETTEDILNILSQTIGQPRIANRKMRDLYERVVALRFLESDHFENEESFISTQIIPNMPRDKQLEIVKHLLLDQSCLNSRWIIEWLMTRFDSDDQKILNNLILLL
;
A
#
# COMPACT_ATOMS: atom_id res chain seq x y z
N MET A 1 4.78 -17.05 25.88
CA MET A 1 3.33 -17.29 25.81
C MET A 1 2.78 -16.34 24.77
N LYS A 2 2.47 -16.83 23.56
CA LYS A 2 1.78 -16.02 22.54
C LYS A 2 0.33 -15.84 23.01
N ASN A 3 -0.06 -14.62 23.35
CA ASN A 3 -1.46 -14.25 23.38
C ASN A 3 -1.90 -14.15 21.91
N GLU A 4 -2.30 -15.27 21.31
CA GLU A 4 -2.91 -15.28 19.97
C GLU A 4 -4.31 -14.72 20.08
N LYS A 5 -4.39 -13.39 20.04
CA LYS A 5 -5.66 -12.70 19.93
C LYS A 5 -6.16 -12.88 18.50
N LEU A 6 -7.09 -13.82 18.31
CA LEU A 6 -7.74 -14.11 17.02
C LEU A 6 -8.77 -13.04 16.60
N ILE A 7 -8.86 -11.94 17.36
CA ILE A 7 -9.81 -10.85 17.17
C ILE A 7 -9.01 -9.56 17.17
N LEU A 8 -9.11 -8.82 16.06
CA LEU A 8 -8.51 -7.49 15.93
C LEU A 8 -9.13 -6.50 16.92
N ASP A 9 -8.32 -5.60 17.46
CA ASP A 9 -8.82 -4.52 18.33
C ASP A 9 -9.64 -3.51 17.51
N ASN A 10 -9.12 -3.20 16.33
CA ASN A 10 -9.68 -2.28 15.36
C ASN A 10 -9.76 -2.98 13.99
N PRO A 11 -10.79 -2.73 13.16
CA PRO A 11 -10.87 -3.30 11.82
C PRO A 11 -9.61 -3.07 10.98
N LEU A 12 -9.00 -1.87 11.05
CA LEU A 12 -7.79 -1.53 10.29
C LEU A 12 -6.51 -2.21 10.80
N ASP A 13 -6.54 -2.92 11.95
CA ASP A 13 -5.42 -3.78 12.37
C ASP A 13 -5.20 -4.98 11.40
N ILE A 14 -6.05 -5.12 10.37
CA ILE A 14 -5.84 -6.06 9.27
C ILE A 14 -4.70 -5.63 8.33
N MET A 15 -4.37 -4.33 8.25
CA MET A 15 -3.41 -3.76 7.30
C MET A 15 -2.03 -4.44 7.36
N PRO A 16 -1.41 -4.62 8.56
CA PRO A 16 -0.13 -5.35 8.65
C PRO A 16 -0.20 -6.79 8.12
N LEU A 17 -1.35 -7.46 8.20
CA LEU A 17 -1.52 -8.80 7.62
C LEU A 17 -1.63 -8.74 6.10
N LEU A 18 -2.31 -7.74 5.54
CA LEU A 18 -2.35 -7.51 4.09
C LEU A 18 -0.94 -7.26 3.55
N HIS A 19 -0.21 -6.32 4.17
CA HIS A 19 1.16 -5.96 3.76
C HIS A 19 2.12 -7.14 3.89
N LYS A 20 2.00 -7.94 4.97
CA LYS A 20 2.75 -9.20 5.09
C LYS A 20 2.52 -10.14 3.90
N ALA A 21 1.29 -10.26 3.40
CA ALA A 21 1.02 -11.09 2.21
C ALA A 21 1.57 -10.47 0.93
N PHE A 22 1.46 -9.15 0.75
CA PHE A 22 2.07 -8.44 -0.37
C PHE A 22 3.58 -8.60 -0.39
N MET A 23 4.26 -8.34 0.73
CA MET A 23 5.71 -8.54 0.86
C MET A 23 6.14 -9.99 0.59
N THR A 24 5.36 -10.98 1.04
CA THR A 24 5.61 -12.38 0.69
C THR A 24 5.54 -12.62 -0.81
N GLN A 25 4.60 -11.99 -1.51
CA GLN A 25 4.44 -12.07 -2.96
C GLN A 25 5.54 -11.31 -3.70
N SER A 26 5.99 -10.16 -3.22
CA SER A 26 7.11 -9.38 -3.78
C SER A 26 8.45 -10.12 -3.66
N ILE A 27 8.73 -10.74 -2.51
CA ILE A 27 9.89 -11.63 -2.33
C ILE A 27 9.81 -12.80 -3.33
N ARG A 28 8.62 -13.37 -3.53
CA ARG A 28 8.43 -14.46 -4.50
C ARG A 28 8.71 -14.00 -5.93
N ASN A 29 8.31 -12.79 -6.31
CA ASN A 29 8.62 -12.22 -7.62
C ASN A 29 10.13 -12.08 -7.82
N GLU A 30 10.84 -11.56 -6.83
CA GLU A 30 12.30 -11.45 -6.86
C GLU A 30 12.97 -12.82 -7.04
N LEU A 31 12.57 -13.83 -6.27
CA LEU A 31 13.13 -15.19 -6.35
C LEU A 31 12.85 -15.87 -7.68
N LEU A 32 11.64 -15.69 -8.24
CA LEU A 32 11.29 -16.20 -9.57
C LEU A 32 12.16 -15.56 -10.66
N LEU A 33 12.41 -14.26 -10.55
CA LEU A 33 13.27 -13.56 -11.50
C LEU A 33 14.74 -13.95 -11.34
N ALA A 34 15.24 -14.07 -10.11
CA ALA A 34 16.62 -14.50 -9.83
C ALA A 34 16.91 -15.92 -10.35
N SER A 35 15.89 -16.78 -10.41
CA SER A 35 15.96 -18.13 -10.96
C SER A 35 15.62 -18.21 -12.45
N SER A 36 15.35 -17.08 -13.11
CA SER A 36 15.03 -17.03 -14.54
C SER A 36 16.29 -16.90 -15.40
N PHE A 37 16.58 -17.93 -16.20
CA PHE A 37 17.75 -17.96 -17.11
C PHE A 37 17.34 -17.94 -18.60
N THR A 38 16.05 -18.13 -18.89
CA THR A 38 15.49 -18.16 -20.23
C THR A 38 14.21 -17.33 -20.33
N GLY A 39 13.82 -16.93 -21.54
CA GLY A 39 12.55 -16.23 -21.78
C GLY A 39 11.30 -17.07 -21.45
N ARG A 40 11.43 -18.39 -21.30
CA ARG A 40 10.35 -19.27 -20.82
C ARG A 40 10.14 -19.12 -19.32
N ASP A 41 11.21 -18.92 -18.56
CA ASP A 41 11.16 -18.72 -17.10
C ASP A 41 10.48 -17.37 -16.78
N LEU A 42 10.69 -16.37 -17.64
CA LEU A 42 10.02 -15.07 -17.53
C LEU A 42 8.50 -15.13 -17.68
N VAL A 43 7.91 -16.16 -18.31
CA VAL A 43 6.44 -16.30 -18.38
C VAL A 43 5.86 -16.59 -17.01
N LEU A 44 6.55 -17.40 -16.20
CA LEU A 44 6.12 -17.68 -14.84
C LEU A 44 6.28 -16.46 -13.95
N PHE A 45 7.41 -15.75 -14.07
CA PHE A 45 7.62 -14.47 -13.41
C PHE A 45 6.53 -13.46 -13.78
N GLN A 46 6.28 -13.24 -15.07
CA GLN A 46 5.25 -12.32 -15.58
C GLN A 46 3.89 -12.59 -14.94
N LYS A 47 3.44 -13.84 -14.95
CA LYS A 47 2.13 -14.21 -14.38
C LYS A 47 2.04 -13.85 -12.89
N HIS A 48 3.13 -14.04 -12.14
CA HIS A 48 3.17 -13.70 -10.73
C HIS A 48 3.27 -12.18 -10.50
N PHE A 49 4.00 -11.49 -11.37
CA PHE A 49 4.15 -10.04 -11.33
C PHE A 49 2.83 -9.33 -11.67
N GLU A 50 2.14 -9.73 -12.73
CA GLU A 50 0.81 -9.20 -13.10
C GLU A 50 -0.25 -9.43 -12.01
N LEU A 51 -0.17 -10.53 -11.27
CA LEU A 51 -1.02 -10.72 -10.09
C LEU A 51 -0.68 -9.70 -8.98
N SER A 52 0.59 -9.40 -8.81
CA SER A 52 1.08 -8.47 -7.77
C SER A 52 0.70 -7.04 -8.12
N GLU A 53 0.90 -6.64 -9.38
CA GLU A 53 0.46 -5.35 -9.92
C GLU A 53 -1.04 -5.16 -9.72
N ARG A 54 -1.87 -6.15 -10.08
CA ARG A 54 -3.32 -6.05 -9.90
C ARG A 54 -3.72 -5.89 -8.42
N LEU A 55 -3.06 -6.63 -7.52
CA LEU A 55 -3.30 -6.55 -6.08
C LEU A 55 -2.94 -5.17 -5.54
N LEU A 56 -1.73 -4.72 -5.83
CA LEU A 56 -1.18 -3.46 -5.32
C LEU A 56 -1.93 -2.26 -5.87
N THR A 57 -2.21 -2.25 -7.18
CA THR A 57 -3.02 -1.21 -7.82
C THR A 57 -4.41 -1.12 -7.19
N TYR A 58 -5.05 -2.26 -6.92
CA TYR A 58 -6.35 -2.25 -6.27
C TYR A 58 -6.27 -1.68 -4.83
N HIS A 59 -5.27 -2.12 -4.07
CA HIS A 59 -5.03 -1.72 -2.69
C HIS A 59 -4.81 -0.21 -2.56
N ILE A 60 -3.82 0.31 -3.29
CA ILE A 60 -3.49 1.75 -3.35
C ILE A 60 -4.71 2.59 -3.76
N ASN A 61 -5.43 2.17 -4.81
CA ASN A 61 -6.65 2.89 -5.22
C ASN A 61 -7.73 2.87 -4.13
N ALA A 62 -7.85 1.78 -3.37
CA ALA A 62 -8.80 1.71 -2.27
C ALA A 62 -8.38 2.59 -1.08
N GLU A 63 -7.08 2.68 -0.77
CA GLU A 63 -6.56 3.65 0.19
C GLU A 63 -6.83 5.09 -0.23
N ASP A 64 -6.43 5.46 -1.44
CA ASP A 64 -6.63 6.83 -1.95
C ASP A 64 -8.11 7.22 -1.90
N LEU A 65 -8.99 6.33 -2.37
CA LEU A 65 -10.42 6.61 -2.49
C LEU A 65 -11.19 6.57 -1.17
N TYR A 66 -10.83 5.69 -0.23
CA TYR A 66 -11.66 5.45 0.95
C TYR A 66 -10.97 5.78 2.27
N MET A 67 -9.64 5.90 2.28
CA MET A 67 -8.88 6.23 3.48
C MET A 67 -8.36 7.67 3.42
N THR A 68 -7.50 7.98 2.45
CA THR A 68 -6.84 9.28 2.35
C THR A 68 -7.83 10.40 1.99
N SER A 69 -8.74 10.17 1.04
CA SER A 69 -9.77 11.14 0.68
C SER A 69 -10.68 11.51 1.87
N GLN A 70 -11.08 10.54 2.71
CA GLN A 70 -11.98 10.76 3.84
C GLN A 70 -11.32 11.61 4.94
N ILE A 71 -9.99 11.52 5.04
CA ILE A 71 -9.19 12.34 5.95
C ILE A 71 -9.14 13.78 5.45
N LEU A 72 -8.86 13.99 4.16
CA LEU A 72 -8.84 15.30 3.51
C LEU A 72 -10.21 15.98 3.48
N ASP A 73 -11.30 15.21 3.38
CA ASP A 73 -12.67 15.74 3.40
C ASP A 73 -13.23 15.97 4.81
N SER A 74 -12.46 15.69 5.87
CA SER A 74 -12.89 15.92 7.23
C SER A 74 -13.10 17.43 7.51
N PRO A 75 -14.10 17.82 8.33
CA PRO A 75 -14.30 19.22 8.70
C PRO A 75 -13.07 19.88 9.33
N GLY A 76 -12.19 19.08 9.97
CA GLY A 76 -10.91 19.54 10.50
C GLY A 76 -9.92 19.94 9.40
N ALA A 77 -9.82 19.16 8.31
CA ALA A 77 -8.96 19.46 7.17
C ALA A 77 -9.42 20.70 6.36
N ARG A 78 -10.75 20.90 6.22
CA ARG A 78 -11.32 22.04 5.46
C ARG A 78 -11.17 23.40 6.14
N VAL A 79 -11.25 23.44 7.48
CA VAL A 79 -10.97 24.67 8.25
C VAL A 79 -9.49 25.06 8.13
N ASN A 80 -8.64 24.07 7.86
CA ASN A 80 -7.21 24.19 7.81
C ASN A 80 -6.67 24.67 6.45
N GLU A 81 -7.32 24.32 5.34
CA GLU A 81 -6.93 24.81 4.00
C GLU A 81 -6.91 26.36 3.90
N ASP A 82 -7.87 27.04 4.54
CA ASP A 82 -7.94 28.51 4.54
C ASP A 82 -6.81 29.14 5.39
N GLU A 83 -6.38 28.48 6.48
CA GLU A 83 -5.24 28.91 7.30
C GLU A 83 -3.89 28.56 6.62
N HIS A 84 -3.83 27.49 5.83
CA HIS A 84 -2.61 27.04 5.15
C HIS A 84 -2.23 27.82 3.90
N VAL A 85 -3.19 28.47 3.23
CA VAL A 85 -2.88 29.43 2.15
C VAL A 85 -2.05 30.60 2.67
N GLU A 86 -2.24 31.01 3.94
CA GLU A 86 -1.39 32.01 4.61
C GLU A 86 -0.03 31.41 5.05
N LEU A 87 0.03 30.13 5.40
CA LEU A 87 1.26 29.45 5.84
C LEU A 87 2.24 29.12 4.71
N ARG A 88 1.73 28.86 3.49
CA ARG A 88 2.59 28.62 2.31
C ARG A 88 3.45 29.83 1.93
N ASP A 89 2.95 31.03 2.20
CA ASP A 89 3.71 32.28 2.00
C ASP A 89 4.72 32.55 3.14
N THR A 90 4.61 31.83 4.27
CA THR A 90 5.46 31.96 5.46
C THR A 90 6.47 30.81 5.63
N ALA A 91 6.42 29.79 4.75
CA ALA A 91 7.25 28.58 4.78
C ALA A 91 8.74 28.78 4.47
N SER A 92 9.21 30.02 4.29
CA SER A 92 10.65 30.31 4.17
C SER A 92 11.39 30.26 5.52
N ASP A 93 10.69 30.14 6.66
CA ASP A 93 11.33 30.14 7.97
C ASP A 93 10.69 29.11 8.93
N LEU A 94 11.02 27.83 8.71
CA LEU A 94 10.61 26.67 9.55
C LEU A 94 10.87 26.89 11.05
N THR A 95 11.86 27.72 11.40
CA THR A 95 12.23 28.04 12.78
C THR A 95 11.27 29.03 13.44
N ALA A 96 10.66 29.93 12.67
CA ALA A 96 9.63 30.86 13.15
C ALA A 96 8.28 30.14 13.33
N PHE A 97 7.94 29.25 12.39
CA PHE A 97 6.72 28.43 12.44
C PHE A 97 6.65 27.55 13.70
N LEU A 98 7.76 26.87 14.05
CA LEU A 98 7.82 26.04 15.27
C LEU A 98 7.83 26.84 16.58
N GLY A 99 8.07 28.16 16.53
CA GLY A 99 8.09 29.04 17.70
C GLY A 99 6.73 29.65 18.07
N GLU A 100 5.81 29.73 17.11
CA GLU A 100 4.52 30.43 17.25
C GLU A 100 3.29 29.55 16.99
N ALA A 101 3.43 28.38 16.34
CA ALA A 101 2.31 27.48 16.06
C ALA A 101 1.78 26.81 17.34
N ASP A 102 0.45 26.71 17.46
CA ASP A 102 -0.15 25.86 18.48
C ASP A 102 -0.03 24.37 18.12
N SER A 103 -0.31 23.48 19.08
CA SER A 103 -0.18 22.03 18.87
C SER A 103 -1.07 21.49 17.75
N THR A 104 -2.23 22.11 17.51
CA THR A 104 -3.21 21.70 16.51
C THR A 104 -2.71 22.00 15.11
N THR A 105 -2.17 23.20 14.89
CA THR A 105 -1.59 23.59 13.59
C THR A 105 -0.42 22.67 13.22
N LEU A 106 0.42 22.31 14.20
CA LEU A 106 1.55 21.41 13.98
C LEU A 106 1.09 19.97 13.67
N GLU A 107 0.10 19.46 14.40
CA GLU A 107 -0.50 18.14 14.14
C GLU A 107 -1.06 18.04 12.72
N ASN A 108 -1.79 19.07 12.26
CA ASN A 108 -2.36 19.06 10.91
C ASN A 108 -1.30 19.19 9.81
N TYR A 109 -0.27 20.02 10.00
CA TYR A 109 0.85 20.11 9.05
C TYR A 109 1.61 18.78 8.92
N VAL A 110 1.84 18.10 10.04
CA VAL A 110 2.46 16.76 10.04
C VAL A 110 1.57 15.77 9.29
N GLN A 111 0.26 15.80 9.53
CA GLN A 111 -0.70 14.93 8.84
C GLN A 111 -0.71 15.14 7.32
N GLU A 112 -0.78 16.38 6.85
CA GLU A 112 -0.73 16.69 5.40
C GLU A 112 0.60 16.29 4.77
N THR A 113 1.72 16.48 5.48
CA THR A 113 3.04 16.06 5.00
C THR A 113 3.11 14.54 4.83
N ILE A 114 2.55 13.78 5.78
CA ILE A 114 2.48 12.32 5.68
C ILE A 114 1.60 11.89 4.50
N LEU A 115 0.43 12.52 4.33
CA LEU A 115 -0.47 12.21 3.20
C LEU A 115 0.17 12.53 1.84
N ALA A 116 0.88 13.65 1.72
CA ALA A 116 1.61 13.99 0.50
C ALA A 116 2.76 13.00 0.22
N SER A 117 3.45 12.54 1.26
CA SER A 117 4.46 11.48 1.14
C SER A 117 3.84 10.15 0.70
N ASP A 118 2.63 9.82 1.18
CA ASP A 118 1.92 8.60 0.84
C ASP A 118 1.54 8.58 -0.65
N HIS A 119 0.93 9.65 -1.16
CA HIS A 119 0.66 9.80 -2.59
C HIS A 119 1.93 9.72 -3.44
N THR A 120 3.04 10.32 -2.98
CA THR A 120 4.32 10.25 -3.68
C THR A 120 4.82 8.80 -3.77
N ASN A 121 4.69 8.03 -2.69
CA ASN A 121 5.04 6.61 -2.69
C ASN A 121 4.15 5.80 -3.65
N HIS A 122 2.84 6.09 -3.69
CA HIS A 122 1.90 5.45 -4.63
C HIS A 122 2.28 5.70 -6.09
N ASP A 123 2.65 6.93 -6.43
CA ASP A 123 3.12 7.31 -7.77
C ASP A 123 4.43 6.57 -8.13
N GLU A 124 5.41 6.54 -7.22
CA GLU A 124 6.70 5.86 -7.44
C GLU A 124 6.56 4.34 -7.62
N ILE A 125 5.68 3.71 -6.82
CA ILE A 125 5.33 2.29 -6.94
C ILE A 125 4.67 2.02 -8.31
N THR A 126 3.74 2.88 -8.72
CA THR A 126 3.02 2.75 -9.99
C THR A 126 3.98 2.89 -11.17
N GLU A 127 4.80 3.94 -11.20
CA GLU A 127 5.79 4.17 -12.26
C GLU A 127 6.78 3.00 -12.36
N THR A 128 7.32 2.53 -11.22
CA THR A 128 8.25 1.40 -11.20
C THR A 128 7.61 0.11 -11.71
N THR A 129 6.34 -0.11 -11.38
CA THR A 129 5.57 -1.26 -11.86
C THR A 129 5.35 -1.21 -13.37
N GLU A 130 4.95 -0.05 -13.91
CA GLU A 130 4.80 0.16 -15.35
C GLU A 130 6.11 -0.06 -16.11
N ASP A 131 7.23 0.42 -15.56
CA ASP A 131 8.56 0.21 -16.13
C ASP A 131 8.94 -1.28 -16.21
N ILE A 132 8.62 -2.05 -15.17
CA ILE A 132 8.85 -3.51 -15.16
C ILE A 132 7.98 -4.19 -16.23
N LEU A 133 6.69 -3.86 -16.31
CA LEU A 133 5.78 -4.40 -17.33
C LEU A 133 6.25 -4.05 -18.75
N ASN A 134 6.73 -2.82 -18.96
CA ASN A 134 7.30 -2.37 -20.22
C ASN A 134 8.53 -3.20 -20.60
N ILE A 135 9.45 -3.45 -19.67
CA ILE A 135 10.62 -4.30 -19.92
C ILE A 135 10.19 -5.73 -20.24
N LEU A 136 9.23 -6.28 -19.50
CA LEU A 136 8.71 -7.64 -19.73
C LEU A 136 8.10 -7.79 -21.13
N SER A 137 7.24 -6.86 -21.55
CA SER A 137 6.58 -6.90 -22.86
C SER A 137 7.57 -6.97 -24.03
N GLN A 138 8.74 -6.34 -23.88
CA GLN A 138 9.80 -6.33 -24.89
C GLN A 138 10.73 -7.55 -24.81
N THR A 139 10.68 -8.30 -23.72
CA THR A 139 11.64 -9.37 -23.40
C THR A 139 11.04 -10.75 -23.58
N ILE A 140 9.74 -10.88 -23.34
CA ILE A 140 9.00 -12.13 -23.52
C ILE A 140 8.91 -12.49 -25.00
N GLY A 141 9.06 -13.78 -25.30
CA GLY A 141 9.10 -14.30 -26.66
C GLY A 141 10.43 -14.13 -27.39
N GLN A 142 11.41 -13.41 -26.81
CA GLN A 142 12.74 -13.34 -27.39
C GLN A 142 13.48 -14.68 -27.19
N PRO A 143 14.14 -15.23 -28.23
CA PRO A 143 14.84 -16.51 -28.15
C PRO A 143 16.06 -16.46 -27.21
N ARG A 144 16.62 -15.26 -27.01
CA ARG A 144 17.66 -14.99 -26.03
C ARG A 144 17.50 -13.57 -25.53
N ILE A 145 17.67 -13.38 -24.23
CA ILE A 145 17.61 -12.08 -23.59
C ILE A 145 19.04 -11.63 -23.29
N ALA A 146 19.34 -10.36 -23.53
CA ALA A 146 20.64 -9.81 -23.19
C ALA A 146 20.80 -9.78 -21.66
N ASN A 147 21.93 -10.26 -21.14
CA ASN A 147 22.22 -10.27 -19.70
C ASN A 147 22.08 -8.87 -19.05
N ARG A 148 22.38 -7.80 -19.79
CA ARG A 148 22.17 -6.41 -19.31
C ARG A 148 20.69 -6.12 -19.05
N LYS A 149 19.78 -6.58 -19.92
CA LYS A 149 18.35 -6.36 -19.79
C LYS A 149 17.74 -7.19 -18.64
N MET A 150 18.24 -8.41 -18.44
CA MET A 150 17.89 -9.22 -17.26
C MET A 150 18.35 -8.56 -15.96
N ARG A 151 19.55 -7.98 -15.95
CA ARG A 151 20.05 -7.25 -14.78
C ARG A 151 19.20 -6.01 -14.47
N ASP A 152 18.89 -5.20 -15.48
CA ASP A 152 18.02 -4.03 -15.37
C ASP A 152 16.64 -4.41 -14.83
N LEU A 153 16.02 -5.47 -15.36
CA LEU A 153 14.76 -6.01 -14.84
C LEU A 153 14.87 -6.43 -13.36
N TYR A 154 15.97 -7.10 -12.99
CA TYR A 154 16.19 -7.52 -11.60
C TYR A 154 16.41 -6.34 -10.65
N GLU A 155 17.23 -5.37 -11.05
CA GLU A 155 17.47 -4.14 -10.28
C GLU A 155 16.15 -3.40 -10.00
N ARG A 156 15.25 -3.30 -10.99
CA ARG A 156 13.95 -2.66 -10.83
C ARG A 156 12.98 -3.43 -9.93
N VAL A 157 12.94 -4.76 -10.05
CA VAL A 157 12.10 -5.59 -9.16
C VAL A 157 12.57 -5.50 -7.70
N VAL A 158 13.89 -5.45 -7.49
CA VAL A 158 14.45 -5.24 -6.16
C VAL A 158 14.12 -3.85 -5.64
N ALA A 159 14.24 -2.82 -6.47
CA ALA A 159 13.87 -1.44 -6.11
C ALA A 159 12.39 -1.34 -5.72
N LEU A 160 11.48 -1.92 -6.53
CA LEU A 160 10.04 -1.97 -6.22
C LEU A 160 9.77 -2.59 -4.85
N ARG A 161 10.42 -3.71 -4.53
CA ARG A 161 10.24 -4.37 -3.22
C ARG A 161 10.65 -3.46 -2.05
N PHE A 162 11.71 -2.66 -2.21
CA PHE A 162 12.11 -1.72 -1.18
C PHE A 162 11.10 -0.57 -1.05
N LEU A 163 10.63 -0.01 -2.18
CA LEU A 163 9.58 1.00 -2.19
C LEU A 163 8.30 0.51 -1.51
N GLU A 164 7.83 -0.70 -1.84
CA GLU A 164 6.69 -1.33 -1.18
C GLU A 164 6.92 -1.48 0.33
N SER A 165 8.10 -1.97 0.75
CA SER A 165 8.43 -2.15 2.17
C SER A 165 8.41 -0.83 2.94
N ASP A 166 9.06 0.20 2.40
CA ASP A 166 9.14 1.52 3.03
C ASP A 166 7.75 2.19 3.08
N HIS A 167 6.96 2.07 2.01
CA HIS A 167 5.58 2.54 1.97
C HIS A 167 4.72 1.85 3.04
N PHE A 168 4.71 0.52 3.11
CA PHE A 168 3.92 -0.22 4.09
C PHE A 168 4.31 0.10 5.54
N GLU A 169 5.61 0.22 5.85
CA GLU A 169 6.06 0.57 7.20
C GLU A 169 5.59 1.98 7.61
N ASN A 170 5.67 2.94 6.70
CA ASN A 170 5.20 4.30 6.93
C ASN A 170 3.69 4.36 7.08
N GLU A 171 2.96 3.66 6.23
CA GLU A 171 1.51 3.61 6.23
C GLU A 171 0.97 2.94 7.50
N GLU A 172 1.55 1.82 7.95
CA GLU A 172 1.15 1.15 9.21
C GLU A 172 1.33 2.07 10.43
N SER A 173 2.43 2.84 10.44
CA SER A 173 2.67 3.88 11.45
C SER A 173 1.60 4.97 11.38
N PHE A 174 1.27 5.44 10.17
CA PHE A 174 0.23 6.44 9.96
C PHE A 174 -1.16 5.95 10.39
N ILE A 175 -1.55 4.74 10.00
CA ILE A 175 -2.81 4.11 10.37
C ILE A 175 -2.95 4.01 11.89
N SER A 176 -1.91 3.49 12.56
CA SER A 176 -1.96 3.26 14.01
C SER A 176 -1.94 4.56 14.83
N THR A 177 -1.29 5.62 14.33
CA THR A 177 -1.12 6.87 15.07
C THR A 177 -2.15 7.95 14.73
N GLN A 178 -2.64 8.00 13.48
CA GLN A 178 -3.51 9.07 12.99
C GLN A 178 -4.91 8.57 12.63
N ILE A 179 -5.03 7.38 12.04
CA ILE A 179 -6.32 6.91 11.53
C ILE A 179 -7.13 6.23 12.63
N ILE A 180 -6.60 5.18 13.25
CA ILE A 180 -7.30 4.41 14.28
C ILE A 180 -7.80 5.27 15.45
N PRO A 181 -7.00 6.22 16.01
CA PRO A 181 -7.46 7.04 17.12
C PRO A 181 -8.58 8.01 16.77
N ASN A 182 -8.64 8.47 15.50
CA ASN A 182 -9.51 9.55 15.06
C ASN A 182 -10.69 9.06 14.20
N MET A 183 -10.71 7.79 13.80
CA MET A 183 -11.74 7.22 12.94
C MET A 183 -12.66 6.25 13.68
N PRO A 184 -13.98 6.49 13.69
CA PRO A 184 -14.96 5.56 14.24
C PRO A 184 -14.88 4.16 13.63
N ARG A 185 -15.18 3.15 14.45
CA ARG A 185 -15.03 1.73 14.08
C ARG A 185 -15.87 1.31 12.85
N ASP A 186 -17.06 1.89 12.68
CA ASP A 186 -17.94 1.65 11.53
C ASP A 186 -17.33 2.20 10.23
N LYS A 187 -16.65 3.36 10.30
CA LYS A 187 -15.89 3.90 9.17
C LYS A 187 -14.67 3.05 8.83
N GLN A 188 -13.95 2.56 9.84
CA GLN A 188 -12.88 1.60 9.61
C GLN A 188 -13.37 0.31 8.93
N LEU A 189 -14.54 -0.22 9.31
CA LEU A 189 -15.15 -1.38 8.64
C LEU A 189 -15.51 -1.07 7.17
N GLU A 190 -15.98 0.14 6.87
CA GLU A 190 -16.27 0.58 5.52
C GLU A 190 -15.00 0.56 4.64
N ILE A 191 -13.88 1.08 5.15
CA ILE A 191 -12.59 1.03 4.45
C ILE A 191 -12.13 -0.41 4.23
N VAL A 192 -12.13 -1.23 5.30
CA VAL A 192 -11.75 -2.65 5.20
C VAL A 192 -12.61 -3.41 4.18
N LYS A 193 -13.90 -3.07 4.09
CA LYS A 193 -14.79 -3.65 3.09
C LYS A 193 -14.30 -3.34 1.68
N HIS A 194 -13.90 -2.10 1.41
CA HIS A 194 -13.35 -1.70 0.12
C HIS A 194 -11.97 -2.31 -0.15
N LEU A 195 -11.11 -2.45 0.86
CA LEU A 195 -9.81 -3.13 0.74
C LEU A 195 -9.94 -4.63 0.39
N LEU A 196 -10.98 -5.30 0.90
CA LEU A 196 -11.14 -6.75 0.76
C LEU A 196 -12.14 -7.19 -0.33
N LEU A 197 -13.06 -6.32 -0.74
CA LEU A 197 -14.14 -6.64 -1.67
C LEU A 197 -14.19 -5.69 -2.87
N ASP A 198 -13.80 -6.22 -4.02
CA ASP A 198 -13.89 -5.52 -5.29
C ASP A 198 -15.29 -5.68 -5.88
N GLN A 199 -16.18 -4.73 -5.57
CA GLN A 199 -17.55 -4.75 -6.06
C GLN A 199 -17.66 -4.51 -7.57
N SER A 200 -16.58 -4.06 -8.23
CA SER A 200 -16.56 -3.81 -9.67
C SER A 200 -16.24 -5.07 -10.49
N CYS A 201 -15.62 -6.09 -9.86
CA CYS A 201 -15.27 -7.36 -10.50
C CYS A 201 -16.36 -8.43 -10.39
N LEU A 202 -16.38 -9.36 -11.35
CA LEU A 202 -17.31 -10.50 -11.37
C LEU A 202 -17.14 -11.40 -10.13
N ASN A 203 -15.90 -11.62 -9.70
CA ASN A 203 -15.59 -12.28 -8.43
C ASN A 203 -15.17 -11.20 -7.44
N SER A 204 -16.09 -10.69 -6.62
CA SER A 204 -15.78 -9.62 -5.67
C SER A 204 -14.87 -10.05 -4.52
N ARG A 205 -14.72 -11.35 -4.27
CA ARG A 205 -13.93 -11.91 -3.16
C ARG A 205 -12.52 -12.31 -3.58
N TRP A 206 -12.07 -11.93 -4.78
CA TRP A 206 -10.81 -12.40 -5.34
C TRP A 206 -9.59 -12.09 -4.45
N ILE A 207 -9.63 -10.97 -3.71
CA ILE A 207 -8.59 -10.58 -2.74
C ILE A 207 -8.62 -11.49 -1.52
N ILE A 208 -9.80 -11.67 -0.91
CA ILE A 208 -10.00 -12.62 0.20
C ILE A 208 -9.53 -14.02 -0.18
N GLU A 209 -9.94 -14.51 -1.36
CA GLU A 209 -9.56 -15.82 -1.84
C GLU A 209 -8.04 -15.92 -2.00
N TRP A 210 -7.40 -14.89 -2.56
CA TRP A 210 -5.94 -14.84 -2.68
C TRP A 210 -5.25 -14.84 -1.30
N LEU A 211 -5.70 -14.01 -0.36
CA LEU A 211 -5.17 -13.93 1.01
C LEU A 211 -5.28 -15.28 1.73
N MET A 212 -6.40 -15.99 1.59
CA MET A 212 -6.57 -17.33 2.16
C MET A 212 -5.54 -18.34 1.62
N THR A 213 -4.98 -18.14 0.42
CA THR A 213 -3.89 -18.97 -0.11
C THR A 213 -2.49 -18.55 0.35
N ARG A 214 -2.37 -17.44 1.08
CA ARG A 214 -1.09 -16.85 1.54
C ARG A 214 -0.96 -16.86 3.05
N PHE A 215 -2.07 -16.70 3.76
CA PHE A 215 -2.14 -16.70 5.21
C PHE A 215 -1.91 -18.08 5.81
N ASP A 216 -1.25 -18.09 6.97
CA ASP A 216 -1.19 -19.27 7.83
C ASP A 216 -2.53 -19.51 8.54
N SER A 217 -2.62 -20.57 9.34
CA SER A 217 -3.89 -20.94 9.98
C SER A 217 -4.45 -19.91 10.95
N ASP A 218 -3.60 -19.06 11.54
CA ASP A 218 -4.04 -18.07 12.51
C ASP A 218 -4.45 -16.79 11.81
N ASP A 219 -3.67 -16.34 10.83
CA ASP A 219 -4.02 -15.23 9.95
C ASP A 219 -5.36 -15.50 9.21
N GLN A 220 -5.60 -16.73 8.75
CA GLN A 220 -6.87 -17.13 8.14
C GLN A 220 -8.04 -17.03 9.12
N LYS A 221 -7.86 -17.37 10.40
CA LYS A 221 -8.91 -17.24 11.42
C LYS A 221 -9.23 -15.77 11.69
N ILE A 222 -8.21 -14.92 11.76
CA ILE A 222 -8.35 -13.47 11.93
C ILE A 222 -9.16 -12.89 10.77
N LEU A 223 -8.78 -13.21 9.52
CA LEU A 223 -9.50 -12.77 8.33
C LEU A 223 -10.94 -13.26 8.30
N ASN A 224 -11.20 -14.53 8.64
CA ASN A 224 -12.56 -15.07 8.69
C ASN A 224 -13.42 -14.35 9.74
N ASN A 225 -12.87 -14.06 10.92
CA ASN A 225 -13.60 -13.33 11.97
C ASN A 225 -13.93 -11.90 11.52
N LEU A 226 -13.01 -11.23 10.82
CA LEU A 226 -13.25 -9.90 10.26
C LEU A 226 -14.33 -9.92 9.18
N ILE A 227 -14.30 -10.90 8.27
CA ILE A 227 -15.28 -11.06 7.19
C ILE A 227 -16.72 -11.19 7.72
N LEU A 228 -16.92 -11.77 8.89
CA LEU A 228 -18.25 -11.87 9.51
C LEU A 228 -18.84 -10.50 9.90
N LEU A 229 -18.03 -9.44 9.86
CA LEU A 229 -18.40 -8.07 10.21
C LEU A 229 -18.62 -7.15 8.98
N LEU A 230 -18.38 -7.64 7.75
CA LEU A 230 -18.43 -6.85 6.49
C LEU A 230 -19.73 -7.05 5.69
#